data_AF-A0A2R7R290-F1
#
_entry.id   AF-A0A2R7R290-F1
#
_cell.length_a   1.000
_cell.length_b   1.000
_cell.length_c   1.000
_cell.angle_alpha   90.00
_cell.angle_beta   90.00
_cell.angle_gamma   90.00
#
_symmetry.space_group_name_H-M   'P 1'
#
loop_
_entity.id
_entity.type
_entity.pdbx_description
1 polymer ?
#
loop_
_entity_poly.entity_id
_entity_poly.type
_entity_poly.pdbx_seq_one_letter_code
_entity_poly.pdbx_strand_id
1 'polypeptide(L)'
;AIHSGGMYKGATTVSGSAYALLAGSIYSPDSNGRLAWQCSGSPTPRPIPVLVFHGTADSTVNPVNGQQAVRQFLQTNDLADDGLDNDSVKYVPTSTYNGQVPGGRAYRVDTYTYGGRTLAQHYVVQGMGHAWSGSQTGLPFTDPDGPDATLITWLFLKDQLR
;
A
#
# COMPACT_ATOMS: atom_id res chain seq x y z
N ALA A 1 0.21 7.87 1.79
CA ALA A 1 -0.30 6.63 2.38
C ALA A 1 -1.63 6.27 1.71
N ILE A 2 -1.90 4.98 1.55
CA ILE A 2 -3.13 4.42 0.98
C ILE A 2 -3.79 3.58 2.08
N HIS A 3 -5.07 3.78 2.33
CA HIS A 3 -5.83 2.95 3.28
C HIS A 3 -7.03 2.37 2.54
N SER A 4 -7.19 1.05 2.55
CA SER A 4 -8.27 0.34 1.85
C SER A 4 -8.48 0.85 0.41
N GLY A 5 -7.38 1.04 -0.33
CA GLY A 5 -7.38 1.67 -1.65
C GLY A 5 -6.77 0.78 -2.72
N GLY A 6 -6.95 1.17 -3.99
CA GLY A 6 -6.40 0.48 -5.15
C GLY A 6 -5.21 1.21 -5.78
N MET A 7 -4.55 0.53 -6.72
CA MET A 7 -3.43 1.07 -7.48
C MET A 7 -3.85 2.13 -8.52
N TYR A 8 -2.87 2.88 -9.02
CA TYR A 8 -3.06 3.79 -10.15
C TYR A 8 -3.70 3.07 -11.35
N LYS A 9 -4.68 3.70 -11.99
CA LYS A 9 -5.48 3.12 -13.10
C LYS A 9 -6.05 1.72 -12.80
N GLY A 10 -6.30 1.40 -11.52
CA GLY A 10 -6.89 0.13 -11.12
C GLY A 10 -8.35 -0.05 -11.57
N ALA A 11 -9.06 1.04 -11.84
CA ALA A 11 -10.45 1.07 -12.27
C ALA A 11 -10.66 2.19 -13.31
N THR A 12 -10.80 1.83 -14.58
CA THR A 12 -10.89 2.80 -15.70
C THR A 12 -12.19 2.71 -16.49
N THR A 13 -13.06 1.75 -16.15
CA THR A 13 -14.40 1.58 -16.74
C THR A 13 -15.41 1.35 -15.62
N VAL A 14 -16.69 1.66 -15.83
CA VAL A 14 -17.73 1.48 -14.80
C VAL A 14 -17.82 0.04 -14.32
N SER A 15 -17.83 -0.93 -15.24
CA SER A 15 -17.82 -2.35 -14.90
C SER A 15 -16.51 -2.75 -14.20
N GLY A 16 -15.37 -2.26 -14.68
CA GLY A 16 -14.06 -2.48 -14.06
C GLY A 16 -13.96 -1.92 -12.64
N SER A 17 -14.68 -0.83 -12.31
CA SER A 17 -14.71 -0.25 -10.96
C SER A 17 -15.36 -1.17 -9.94
N ALA A 18 -16.47 -1.81 -10.28
CA ALA A 18 -17.12 -2.76 -9.37
C ALA A 18 -16.22 -3.98 -9.12
N TYR A 19 -15.59 -4.53 -10.19
CA TYR A 19 -14.62 -5.60 -10.05
C TYR A 19 -13.40 -5.18 -9.24
N ALA A 20 -12.86 -3.98 -9.47
CA ALA A 20 -11.73 -3.44 -8.71
C ALA A 20 -12.03 -3.43 -7.21
N LEU A 21 -13.20 -2.93 -6.81
CA LEU A 21 -13.60 -2.92 -5.41
C LEU A 21 -13.75 -4.35 -4.84
N LEU A 22 -14.44 -5.24 -5.53
CA LEU A 22 -14.84 -6.54 -4.96
C LEU A 22 -13.79 -7.65 -5.08
N ALA A 23 -12.91 -7.56 -6.08
CA ALA A 23 -11.99 -8.64 -6.45
C ALA A 23 -10.58 -8.16 -6.82
N GLY A 24 -10.31 -6.85 -6.72
CA GLY A 24 -9.07 -6.26 -7.22
C GLY A 24 -9.16 -5.84 -8.67
N SER A 25 -8.21 -5.01 -9.08
CA SER A 25 -8.10 -4.57 -10.45
C SER A 25 -7.86 -5.76 -11.37
N ILE A 26 -8.53 -5.75 -12.52
CA ILE A 26 -8.28 -6.67 -13.63
C ILE A 26 -6.99 -6.33 -14.41
N TYR A 27 -6.40 -5.16 -14.14
CA TYR A 27 -5.17 -4.72 -14.80
C TYR A 27 -3.95 -5.23 -14.05
N SER A 28 -2.86 -5.46 -14.79
CA SER A 28 -1.58 -5.86 -14.20
C SER A 28 -0.99 -4.70 -13.39
N PRO A 29 -0.59 -4.93 -12.13
CA PRO A 29 0.15 -3.94 -11.34
C PRO A 29 1.44 -3.49 -12.00
N ASP A 30 2.12 -4.36 -12.73
CA ASP A 30 3.38 -4.05 -13.41
C ASP A 30 3.11 -3.10 -14.58
N SER A 31 2.12 -3.44 -15.41
CA SER A 31 1.70 -2.54 -16.50
C SER A 31 1.29 -1.17 -15.97
N ASN A 32 0.52 -1.13 -14.88
CA ASN A 32 0.09 0.13 -14.27
C ASN A 32 1.24 0.87 -13.58
N GLY A 33 2.25 0.17 -13.08
CA GLY A 33 3.46 0.76 -12.50
C GLY A 33 4.29 1.49 -13.54
N ARG A 34 4.42 0.92 -14.74
CA ARG A 34 5.05 1.57 -15.90
C ARG A 34 4.28 2.80 -16.35
N LEU A 35 2.95 2.70 -16.43
CA LEU A 35 2.09 3.85 -16.76
C LEU A 35 2.18 4.96 -15.70
N ALA A 36 2.23 4.60 -14.42
CA ALA A 36 2.39 5.56 -13.33
C ALA A 36 3.74 6.29 -13.42
N TRP A 37 4.83 5.57 -13.70
CA TRP A 37 6.15 6.15 -13.93
C TRP A 37 6.11 7.14 -15.11
N GLN A 38 5.58 6.74 -16.27
CA GLN A 38 5.43 7.59 -17.46
C GLN A 38 4.60 8.86 -17.16
N CYS A 39 3.52 8.74 -16.40
CA CYS A 39 2.67 9.87 -16.03
C CYS A 39 3.29 10.80 -14.99
N SER A 40 4.29 10.36 -14.23
CA SER A 40 4.94 11.20 -13.20
C SER A 40 5.75 12.37 -13.79
N GLY A 41 6.00 12.38 -15.10
CA GLY A 41 6.52 13.54 -15.84
C GLY A 41 7.95 13.95 -15.54
N SER A 42 8.73 13.14 -14.81
CA SER A 42 10.08 13.52 -14.38
C SER A 42 11.16 13.00 -15.35
N PRO A 43 12.06 13.86 -15.87
CA PRO A 43 13.30 13.42 -16.52
C PRO A 43 14.35 12.91 -15.52
N THR A 44 14.08 13.00 -14.21
CA THR A 44 14.96 12.48 -13.17
C THR A 44 14.26 11.40 -12.34
N PRO A 45 14.89 10.21 -12.21
CA PRO A 45 14.39 9.14 -11.37
C PRO A 45 14.31 9.59 -9.90
N ARG A 46 13.13 9.51 -9.29
CA ARG A 46 12.94 9.71 -7.85
C ARG A 46 11.99 8.64 -7.31
N PRO A 47 12.50 7.63 -6.59
CA PRO A 47 11.65 6.65 -5.94
C PRO A 47 10.64 7.34 -5.01
N ILE A 48 9.41 6.84 -5.02
CA ILE A 48 8.26 7.34 -4.26
C ILE A 48 7.93 6.34 -3.15
N PRO A 49 8.19 6.69 -1.89
CA PRO A 49 7.83 5.85 -0.76
C PRO A 49 6.31 5.73 -0.61
N VAL A 50 5.81 4.52 -0.32
CA VAL A 50 4.39 4.24 -0.09
C VAL A 50 4.14 3.48 1.20
N LEU A 51 3.07 3.86 1.90
CA LEU A 51 2.54 3.13 3.03
C LEU A 51 1.12 2.69 2.68
N VAL A 52 0.82 1.40 2.83
CA VAL A 52 -0.47 0.80 2.50
C VAL A 52 -1.03 0.11 3.73
N PHE A 53 -2.29 0.40 4.07
CA PHE A 53 -3.06 -0.30 5.10
C PHE A 53 -4.23 -1.05 4.47
N HIS A 54 -4.45 -2.28 4.90
CA HIS A 54 -5.64 -3.04 4.54
C HIS A 54 -6.07 -3.99 5.64
N GLY A 55 -7.37 -4.05 5.90
CA GLY A 55 -7.96 -5.03 6.81
C GLY A 55 -8.28 -6.36 6.10
N THR A 56 -8.01 -7.51 6.71
CA THR A 56 -8.24 -8.81 6.03
C THR A 56 -9.72 -9.16 5.86
N ALA A 57 -10.63 -8.47 6.55
CA ALA A 57 -12.08 -8.65 6.44
C ALA A 57 -12.76 -7.46 5.71
N ASP A 58 -12.01 -6.63 4.98
CA ASP A 58 -12.56 -5.54 4.19
C ASP A 58 -13.40 -6.09 3.02
N SER A 59 -14.72 -6.05 3.18
CA SER A 59 -15.69 -6.48 2.17
C SER A 59 -16.11 -5.37 1.20
N THR A 60 -15.66 -4.14 1.42
CA THR A 60 -15.96 -2.99 0.56
C THR A 60 -14.89 -2.83 -0.51
N VAL A 61 -13.62 -2.94 -0.09
CA VAL A 61 -12.46 -2.95 -0.96
C VAL A 61 -11.66 -4.20 -0.65
N ASN A 62 -11.62 -5.14 -1.58
CA ASN A 62 -10.96 -6.42 -1.39
C ASN A 62 -9.47 -6.22 -1.02
N PRO A 63 -8.94 -6.94 -0.02
CA PRO A 63 -7.54 -6.83 0.42
C PRO A 63 -6.49 -7.03 -0.66
N VAL A 64 -6.83 -7.71 -1.76
CA VAL A 64 -5.94 -7.82 -2.92
C VAL A 64 -5.60 -6.46 -3.53
N ASN A 65 -6.45 -5.44 -3.39
CA ASN A 65 -6.16 -4.08 -3.87
C ASN A 65 -4.94 -3.48 -3.16
N GLY A 66 -4.80 -3.69 -1.85
CA GLY A 66 -3.61 -3.27 -1.11
C GLY A 66 -2.34 -3.95 -1.63
N GLN A 67 -2.43 -5.25 -1.95
CA GLN A 67 -1.32 -6.02 -2.54
C GLN A 67 -0.94 -5.49 -3.93
N GLN A 68 -1.94 -5.23 -4.78
CA GLN A 68 -1.75 -4.65 -6.11
C GLN A 68 -1.16 -3.24 -6.04
N ALA A 69 -1.58 -2.42 -5.08
CA ALA A 69 -1.01 -1.10 -4.85
C ALA A 69 0.47 -1.19 -4.48
N VAL A 70 0.85 -2.06 -3.55
CA VAL A 70 2.26 -2.29 -3.19
C VAL A 70 3.06 -2.73 -4.42
N ARG A 71 2.59 -3.75 -5.15
CA ARG A 71 3.27 -4.25 -6.35
C ARG A 71 3.46 -3.17 -7.40
N GLN A 72 2.42 -2.38 -7.67
CA GLN A 72 2.47 -1.28 -8.64
C GLN A 72 3.51 -0.22 -8.24
N PHE A 73 3.58 0.15 -6.96
CA PHE A 73 4.58 1.11 -6.49
C PHE A 73 6.01 0.57 -6.55
N LEU A 74 6.21 -0.72 -6.27
CA LEU A 74 7.52 -1.34 -6.42
C LEU A 74 7.98 -1.31 -7.89
N GLN A 75 7.10 -1.63 -8.85
CA GLN A 75 7.41 -1.51 -10.27
C GLN A 75 7.69 -0.06 -10.69
N THR A 76 6.87 0.89 -10.20
CA THR A 76 7.11 2.31 -10.48
C THR A 76 8.48 2.74 -9.95
N ASN A 77 8.88 2.23 -8.78
CA ASN A 77 10.16 2.55 -8.17
C ASN A 77 11.35 1.84 -8.81
N ASP A 78 11.15 0.66 -9.40
CA ASP A 78 12.14 -0.02 -10.25
C ASP A 78 12.51 0.86 -11.45
N LEU A 79 11.52 1.44 -12.11
CA LEU A 79 11.81 2.41 -13.18
C LEU A 79 12.28 3.77 -12.66
N ALA A 80 11.89 4.16 -11.44
CA ALA A 80 12.21 5.46 -10.87
C ALA A 80 13.57 5.50 -10.18
N ASP A 81 14.40 4.46 -10.24
CA ASP A 81 15.78 4.52 -9.76
C ASP A 81 16.79 4.85 -10.89
N ASP A 82 16.68 4.20 -12.05
CA ASP A 82 17.62 4.32 -13.17
C ASP A 82 16.92 4.38 -14.57
N GLY A 83 15.60 4.21 -14.63
CA GLY A 83 14.81 4.22 -15.86
C GLY A 83 14.66 2.87 -16.55
N LEU A 84 15.15 1.77 -15.95
CA LEU A 84 15.11 0.42 -16.51
C LEU A 84 14.16 -0.48 -15.71
N ASP A 85 13.54 -1.42 -16.40
CA ASP A 85 12.73 -2.51 -15.80
C ASP A 85 13.69 -3.69 -15.59
N ASN A 86 14.47 -3.67 -14.50
CA ASN A 86 15.61 -4.56 -14.27
C ASN A 86 15.60 -5.25 -12.89
N ASP A 87 14.52 -5.11 -12.13
CA ASP A 87 14.33 -5.64 -10.78
C ASP A 87 15.41 -5.16 -9.79
N SER A 88 15.96 -3.95 -9.95
CA SER A 88 16.79 -3.28 -8.94
C SER A 88 16.00 -3.08 -7.64
N VAL A 89 14.71 -2.77 -7.74
CA VAL A 89 13.75 -2.73 -6.64
C VAL A 89 13.02 -4.07 -6.57
N LYS A 90 13.34 -4.87 -5.54
CA LYS A 90 12.77 -6.21 -5.39
C LYS A 90 11.29 -6.19 -5.01
N TYR A 91 10.55 -7.11 -5.60
CA TYR A 91 9.13 -7.33 -5.32
C TYR A 91 8.82 -8.20 -4.10
N VAL A 92 9.86 -8.59 -3.36
CA VAL A 92 9.74 -9.35 -2.13
C VAL A 92 10.12 -8.46 -0.94
N PRO A 93 9.43 -8.59 0.20
CA PRO A 93 9.74 -7.78 1.35
C PRO A 93 11.15 -8.09 1.85
N THR A 94 11.89 -7.04 2.16
CA THR A 94 13.20 -7.15 2.82
C THR A 94 13.07 -7.58 4.28
N SER A 95 11.91 -7.34 4.90
CA SER A 95 11.55 -7.90 6.19
C SER A 95 10.03 -7.99 6.36
N THR A 96 9.59 -8.95 7.17
CA THR A 96 8.20 -9.08 7.61
C THR A 96 8.15 -9.11 9.13
N TYR A 97 7.33 -8.26 9.72
CA TYR A 97 7.08 -8.20 11.16
C TYR A 97 5.64 -8.61 11.46
N ASN A 98 5.43 -9.39 12.51
CA ASN A 98 4.10 -9.73 13.03
C ASN A 98 3.94 -9.06 14.40
N GLY A 99 2.89 -8.27 14.55
CA GLY A 99 2.58 -7.51 15.76
C GLY A 99 1.16 -7.78 16.26
N GLN A 100 0.91 -7.30 17.46
CA GLN A 100 -0.37 -7.42 18.15
C GLN A 100 -0.63 -6.13 18.92
N VAL A 101 -1.78 -5.49 18.70
CA VAL A 101 -2.24 -4.41 19.58
C VAL A 101 -2.66 -5.05 20.91
N PRO A 102 -2.19 -4.56 22.08
CA PRO A 102 -2.61 -5.11 23.37
C PRO A 102 -4.13 -5.10 23.50
N GLY A 103 -4.74 -6.28 23.66
CA GLY A 103 -6.20 -6.44 23.73
C GLY A 103 -6.95 -6.19 22.42
N GLY A 104 -6.26 -5.89 21.32
CA GLY A 104 -6.85 -5.55 20.02
C GLY A 104 -6.50 -6.54 18.91
N ARG A 105 -6.22 -6.03 17.71
CA ARG A 105 -5.98 -6.82 16.50
C ARG A 105 -4.51 -7.22 16.34
N ALA A 106 -4.31 -8.43 15.81
CA ALA A 106 -3.03 -8.82 15.22
C ALA A 106 -2.82 -8.06 13.90
N TYR A 107 -1.58 -7.80 13.53
CA TYR A 107 -1.23 -7.21 12.24
C TYR A 107 0.11 -7.72 11.73
N ARG A 108 0.30 -7.66 10.42
CA ARG A 108 1.55 -8.00 9.74
C ARG A 108 2.04 -6.79 8.95
N VAL A 109 3.34 -6.54 8.98
CA VAL A 109 4.00 -5.45 8.26
C VAL A 109 5.03 -6.04 7.31
N ASP A 110 4.82 -5.90 6.02
CA ASP A 110 5.86 -6.16 5.02
C ASP A 110 6.60 -4.87 4.71
N THR A 111 7.93 -4.88 4.83
CA THR A 111 8.78 -3.71 4.57
C THR A 111 9.71 -3.99 3.38
N TYR A 112 9.74 -3.05 2.43
CA TYR A 112 10.57 -3.09 1.23
C TYR A 112 11.55 -1.92 1.31
N THR A 113 12.84 -2.21 1.22
CA THR A 113 13.92 -1.22 1.29
C THR A 113 14.76 -1.23 0.03
N TYR A 114 15.30 -0.06 -0.32
CA TYR A 114 16.21 0.13 -1.44
C TYR A 114 17.12 1.33 -1.13
N GLY A 115 18.41 1.23 -1.49
CA GLY A 115 19.37 2.30 -1.22
C GLY A 115 19.48 2.70 0.26
N GLY A 116 19.21 1.75 1.18
CA GLY A 116 19.19 1.99 2.63
C GLY A 116 17.98 2.77 3.15
N ARG A 117 16.95 3.00 2.32
CA ARG A 117 15.71 3.71 2.69
C ARG A 117 14.50 2.80 2.54
N THR A 118 13.45 3.07 3.32
CA THR A 118 12.16 2.39 3.20
C THR A 118 11.40 2.90 1.98
N LEU A 119 11.11 2.03 1.01
CA LEU A 119 10.29 2.35 -0.16
C LEU A 119 8.83 1.98 0.00
N ALA A 120 8.53 0.84 0.62
CA ALA A 120 7.16 0.44 0.84
C ALA A 120 6.96 -0.22 2.19
N GLN A 121 5.83 0.06 2.82
CA GLN A 121 5.31 -0.71 3.94
C GLN A 121 3.86 -1.10 3.70
N HIS A 122 3.55 -2.36 3.96
CA HIS A 122 2.19 -2.90 3.83
C HIS A 122 1.73 -3.47 5.18
N TYR A 123 0.83 -2.74 5.82
CA TYR A 123 0.15 -3.13 7.04
C TYR A 123 -1.11 -3.91 6.71
N VAL A 124 -1.12 -5.19 7.09
CA VAL A 124 -2.27 -6.08 6.97
C VAL A 124 -2.85 -6.32 8.36
N VAL A 125 -4.02 -5.76 8.64
CA VAL A 125 -4.66 -5.81 9.96
C VAL A 125 -5.68 -6.94 10.00
N GLN A 126 -5.50 -7.89 10.92
CA GLN A 126 -6.31 -9.11 10.97
C GLN A 126 -7.73 -8.83 11.44
N GLY A 127 -8.71 -9.29 10.66
CA GLY A 127 -10.15 -9.18 10.94
C GLY A 127 -10.71 -7.76 10.84
N MET A 128 -9.90 -6.76 10.48
CA MET A 128 -10.37 -5.40 10.28
C MET A 128 -11.17 -5.32 8.98
N GLY A 129 -12.32 -4.63 9.04
CA GLY A 129 -13.18 -4.37 7.88
C GLY A 129 -12.76 -3.12 7.09
N HIS A 130 -13.72 -2.51 6.38
CA HIS A 130 -13.52 -1.21 5.74
C HIS A 130 -13.60 -0.07 6.77
N ALA A 131 -12.53 0.08 7.56
CA ALA A 131 -12.49 1.02 8.66
C ALA A 131 -11.07 1.54 8.88
N TRP A 132 -10.96 2.77 9.39
CA TRP A 132 -9.69 3.38 9.75
C TRP A 132 -9.10 2.71 10.99
N SER A 133 -7.86 2.24 10.89
CA SER A 133 -7.20 1.50 11.97
C SER A 133 -6.71 2.40 13.13
N GLY A 134 -6.97 1.97 14.36
CA GLY A 134 -6.50 2.60 15.61
C GLY A 134 -7.12 3.96 15.94
N SER A 135 -8.29 4.23 15.39
CA SER A 135 -9.09 5.44 15.64
C SER A 135 -9.84 5.42 16.98
N GLN A 136 -10.47 6.55 17.34
CA GLN A 136 -11.35 6.61 18.52
C GLN A 136 -12.65 5.79 18.33
N THR A 137 -13.18 5.29 19.44
CA THR A 137 -14.47 4.58 19.50
C THR A 137 -15.64 5.51 19.17
N GLY A 138 -16.69 4.99 18.55
CA GLY A 138 -18.00 5.68 18.45
C GLY A 138 -18.21 6.53 17.20
N LEU A 139 -17.33 6.43 16.20
CA LEU A 139 -17.50 7.07 14.89
C LEU A 139 -17.79 6.00 13.81
N PRO A 140 -18.47 6.35 12.70
CA PRO A 140 -18.56 5.47 11.55
C PRO A 140 -17.18 5.22 10.92
N PHE A 141 -17.00 4.04 10.33
CA PHE A 141 -15.78 3.66 9.59
C PHE A 141 -14.50 3.74 10.43
N THR A 142 -14.60 3.48 11.74
CA THR A 142 -13.46 3.42 12.66
C THR A 142 -13.27 2.03 13.24
N ASP A 143 -12.01 1.66 13.47
CA ASP A 143 -11.61 0.42 14.12
C ASP A 143 -10.63 0.74 15.26
N PRO A 144 -11.11 0.89 16.50
CA PRO A 144 -10.26 1.26 17.64
C PRO A 144 -9.29 0.15 18.06
N ASP A 145 -9.53 -1.10 17.64
CA ASP A 145 -8.74 -2.25 18.05
C ASP A 145 -7.51 -2.47 17.14
N GLY A 146 -7.46 -1.78 15.99
CA GLY A 146 -6.33 -1.81 15.06
C GLY A 146 -5.11 -0.98 15.50
N PRO A 147 -3.94 -1.18 14.88
CA PRO A 147 -2.79 -0.31 15.10
C PRO A 147 -3.08 1.15 14.69
N ASP A 148 -2.49 2.13 15.37
CA ASP A 148 -2.71 3.56 15.09
C ASP A 148 -2.16 3.97 13.71
N ALA A 149 -3.01 3.89 12.68
CA ALA A 149 -2.61 4.19 11.30
C ALA A 149 -2.23 5.66 11.11
N THR A 150 -2.79 6.57 11.92
CA THR A 150 -2.47 8.00 11.86
C THR A 150 -1.04 8.24 12.34
N LEU A 151 -0.68 7.72 13.52
CA LEU A 151 0.67 7.82 14.06
C LEU A 151 1.69 7.10 13.16
N ILE A 152 1.38 5.90 12.69
CA ILE A 152 2.27 5.14 11.80
C ILE A 152 2.48 5.90 10.48
N THR A 153 1.42 6.48 9.90
CA THR A 153 1.54 7.31 8.70
C THR A 153 2.44 8.51 8.95
N TRP A 154 2.28 9.20 10.08
CA TRP A 154 3.14 10.31 10.44
C TRP A 154 4.62 9.89 10.59
N LEU A 155 4.88 8.80 11.29
CA LEU A 155 6.23 8.27 11.49
C LEU A 155 6.89 7.85 10.17
N PHE A 156 6.13 7.18 9.29
CA PHE A 156 6.59 6.80 7.96
C PHE A 156 7.02 8.03 7.14
N LEU A 157 6.17 9.06 7.07
CA LEU A 157 6.47 10.29 6.34
C LEU A 157 7.64 11.06 6.95
N LYS A 158 7.71 11.13 8.28
CA LYS A 158 8.82 11.76 9.00
C LYS A 158 10.16 11.07 8.69
N ASP A 159 10.17 9.74 8.56
CA ASP A 159 11.38 8.99 8.20
C ASP A 159 11.87 9.33 6.78
N GLN A 160 10.96 9.66 5.85
CA GLN A 160 11.31 10.05 4.48
C GLN A 160 11.98 11.42 4.37
N LEU A 161 11.94 12.24 5.43
CA LEU A 161 12.59 13.55 5.49
C LEU A 161 14.05 13.48 5.91
N ARG A 162 14.54 12.31 6.31
CA ARG A 162 15.94 12.05 6.64
C ARG A 162 16.77 11.81 5.38
#